data_AF-A0A3D0J0Q3-F1
#
_entry.id   AF-A0A3D0J0Q3-F1
#
_cell.length_a   1.000
_cell.length_b   1.000
_cell.length_c   1.000
_cell.angle_alpha   90.00
_cell.angle_beta   90.00
_cell.angle_gamma   90.00
#
_symmetry.space_group_name_H-M   'P 1'
#
loop_
_entity.id
_entity.type
_entity.pdbx_description
1 polymer ?
#
loop_
_entity_poly.entity_id
_entity_poly.type
_entity_poly.pdbx_seq_one_letter_code
_entity_poly.pdbx_strand_id
1 'polypeptide(L)' 'MSSSSFHAAVDLGAESGRVILGTLSKGRLTIEEIHRFPNHMREKEGGLRWDLRHLETEILAGLKKIGD' A
#
# COMPACT_ATOMS: atom_id res chain seq x y z
N MET A 1 -5.40 20.65 22.31
CA MET A 1 -5.88 20.21 20.99
C MET A 1 -5.63 18.72 20.88
N SER A 2 -6.62 17.90 20.51
CA SER A 2 -6.34 16.49 20.20
C SER A 2 -5.58 16.46 18.89
N SER A 3 -4.33 16.00 18.88
CA SER A 3 -3.58 15.82 17.63
C SER A 3 -4.21 14.68 16.83
N SER A 4 -4.36 14.90 15.52
CA SER A 4 -4.58 13.80 14.58
C SER A 4 -3.22 13.31 14.08
N SER A 5 -3.08 12.00 13.89
CA SER A 5 -1.92 11.41 13.22
C SER A 5 -2.36 10.56 12.03
N PHE A 6 -1.55 10.60 10.98
CA PHE A 6 -1.78 9.91 9.72
C PHE A 6 -0.67 8.89 9.51
N HIS A 7 -1.03 7.68 9.12
CA HIS A 7 -0.11 6.58 8.92
C HIS A 7 -0.46 5.89 7.61
N ALA A 8 0.53 5.62 6.77
CA ALA A 8 0.36 4.77 5.61
C ALA A 8 0.75 3.34 5.96
N ALA A 9 -0.08 2.38 5.57
CA ALA A 9 0.24 0.96 5.61
C ALA A 9 0.30 0.41 4.19
N VAL A 10 1.34 -0.37 3.91
CA VAL A 10 1.49 -1.10 2.65
C VAL A 10 1.36 -2.59 2.96
N ASP A 11 0.35 -3.22 2.37
CA ASP A 11 0.07 -4.64 2.53
C ASP A 11 0.35 -5.36 1.21
N LEU A 12 1.29 -6.31 1.22
CA LEU A 12 1.74 -7.05 0.04
C LEU A 12 1.34 -8.53 0.19
N GLY A 13 0.18 -8.86 -0.35
CA GLY A 13 -0.30 -10.23 -0.45
C GLY A 13 0.27 -10.98 -1.66
N ALA A 14 0.03 -12.29 -1.72
CA ALA A 14 0.54 -13.16 -2.78
C ALA A 14 -0.09 -12.96 -4.17
N GLU A 15 -1.14 -12.14 -4.29
CA GLU A 15 -1.79 -11.84 -5.58
C GLU A 15 -2.14 -10.36 -5.75
N SER A 16 -2.16 -9.60 -4.66
CA SER A 16 -2.51 -8.18 -4.66
C SER A 16 -1.71 -7.42 -3.63
N GLY A 17 -1.53 -6.13 -3.88
CA GLY A 17 -1.01 -5.18 -2.91
C GLY A 17 -2.00 -4.04 -2.66
N ARG A 18 -1.89 -3.42 -1.49
CA ARG A 18 -2.72 -2.29 -1.06
C ARG A 18 -1.90 -1.20 -0.38
N VAL A 19 -2.31 0.04 -0.58
CA VAL A 19 -1.91 1.19 0.25
C VAL A 19 -3.14 1.69 1.00
N ILE A 20 -3.03 1.78 2.33
CA ILE A 20 -4.12 2.13 3.24
C ILE A 20 -3.70 3.34 4.06
N LEU A 21 -4.56 4.36 4.15
CA LEU A 21 -4.39 5.49 5.04
C LEU A 21 -5.13 5.22 6.36
N GLY A 22 -4.39 5.19 7.46
CA GLY A 22 -4.93 5.18 8.81
C GLY A 22 -4.89 6.58 9.43
N THR A 23 -6.05 7.10 9.84
CA THR A 23 -6.14 8.36 10.59
C THR A 23 -6.55 8.06 12.03
N LEU A 24 -5.70 8.43 12.99
CA LEU A 24 -6.01 8.33 14.42
C LEU A 24 -6.33 9.72 14.94
N SER A 25 -7.58 9.94 15.34
CA SER A 25 -8.05 11.22 15.88
C SER A 25 -9.02 11.00 17.03
N LYS A 26 -8.79 11.68 18.16
CA LYS A 26 -9.62 11.57 19.38
C LYS A 26 -9.83 10.12 19.85
N GLY A 27 -8.80 9.29 19.76
CA GLY A 27 -8.84 7.87 20.13
C GLY A 27 -9.60 6.97 19.14
N ARG A 28 -10.04 7.50 18.00
CA ARG A 28 -10.72 6.73 16.96
C ARG A 28 -9.83 6.57 15.73
N LEU A 29 -9.65 5.33 15.30
CA LEU A 29 -9.00 4.97 14.04
C LEU A 29 -10.04 4.92 12.93
N THR A 30 -9.78 5.61 11.83
CA THR A 30 -10.46 5.42 10.55
C THR A 30 -9.46 4.95 9.52
N ILE A 31 -9.87 4.03 8.65
CA ILE A 31 -9.03 3.47 7.59
C ILE A 31 -9.68 3.71 6.23
N GLU A 32 -8.85 3.98 5.24
CA GLU A 32 -9.25 4.17 3.85
C GLU A 32 -8.29 3.41 2.93
N GLU A 33 -8.83 2.58 2.05
CA GLU A 33 -8.03 1.93 1.00
C GLU A 33 -7.80 2.94 -0.13
N ILE A 34 -6.58 3.45 -0.23
CA ILE A 34 -6.19 4.51 -1.17
C ILE A 34 -5.85 3.94 -2.53
N HIS A 35 -5.23 2.75 -2.54
CA HIS A 35 -4.79 2.11 -3.77
C HIS A 35 -4.76 0.61 -3.61
N ARG A 36 -5.20 -0.09 -4.67
CA ARG A 36 -5.11 -1.55 -4.79
C ARG A 36 -4.55 -1.88 -6.16
N PHE A 37 -3.63 -2.82 -6.19
CA PHE A 37 -2.94 -3.24 -7.40
C PHE A 37 -2.70 -4.75 -7.43
N PRO A 38 -2.58 -5.35 -8.62
CA PRO A 38 -2.17 -6.75 -8.75
C PRO A 38 -0.72 -6.94 -8.33
N ASN A 39 -0.44 -8.03 -7.61
CA ASN A 39 0.89 -8.48 -7.27
C ASN A 39 1.09 -9.88 -7.85
N HIS A 40 1.54 -9.97 -9.10
CA HIS A 40 1.78 -11.25 -9.75
C HIS A 40 3.25 -11.63 -9.69
N MET A 41 3.52 -12.86 -9.27
CA MET A 41 4.84 -13.47 -9.43
C MET A 41 5.10 -13.71 -10.92
N ARG A 42 6.34 -13.53 -11.34
CA ARG A 42 6.80 -13.79 -12.70
C ARG A 42 7.81 -14.92 -12.70
N GLU A 43 7.73 -15.77 -13.72
CA GLU A 43 8.75 -16.78 -13.94
C GLU A 43 10.02 -16.12 -14.50
N LYS A 44 11.15 -16.31 -13.82
CA LYS A 44 12.45 -15.77 -14.21
C LYS A 44 13.54 -16.76 -13.81
N GLU A 45 14.36 -17.15 -14.79
CA GLU A 45 15.47 -18.11 -14.62
C GLU A 45 15.02 -19.46 -14.01
N GLY A 46 13.83 -19.94 -14.42
CA GLY A 46 13.27 -21.21 -13.95
C GLY A 46 12.69 -21.20 -12.54
N GLY A 47 12.46 -20.01 -11.96
CA GLY A 47 11.79 -19.87 -10.66
C GLY A 47 10.79 -18.71 -10.65
N LEU A 48 9.78 -18.81 -9.78
CA LEU A 48 8.86 -17.71 -9.52
C LEU A 48 9.53 -16.65 -8.66
N ARG A 49 9.44 -15.39 -9.10
CA ARG A 49 10.01 -14.24 -8.41
C ARG A 49 9.03 -13.08 -8.41
N TRP A 50 9.10 -12.25 -7.37
CA TRP A 50 8.38 -10.99 -7.32
C TRP A 50 8.98 -9.95 -8.26
N ASP A 51 8.12 -9.19 -8.93
CA ASP A 51 8.54 -8.02 -9.71
C ASP A 51 8.71 -6.81 -8.79
N LEU A 52 9.92 -6.62 -8.26
CA LEU A 52 10.22 -5.55 -7.31
C LEU A 52 10.03 -4.15 -7.91
N ARG A 53 10.22 -4.00 -9.22
CA ARG A 53 10.05 -2.70 -9.91
C ARG A 53 8.58 -2.33 -10.04
N HIS A 54 7.75 -3.32 -10.36
CA HIS A 54 6.29 -3.17 -10.33
C HIS A 54 5.80 -2.81 -8.93
N LEU A 55 6.23 -3.56 -7.91
CA LEU A 55 5.89 -3.29 -6.51
C LEU A 55 6.26 -1.86 -6.09
N GLU A 56 7.50 -1.43 -6.34
CA GLU A 56 7.95 -0.06 -6.03
C GLU A 56 7.08 1.00 -6.72
N THR A 57 6.79 0.80 -8.01
CA THR A 57 5.97 1.73 -8.80
C THR A 57 4.57 1.87 -8.21
N GLU A 58 3.91 0.75 -7.90
CA GLU A 58 2.54 0.74 -7.38
C GLU A 58 2.45 1.30 -5.96
N ILE A 59 3.44 0.99 -5.11
CA ILE A 59 3.53 1.55 -3.74
C ILE A 59 3.66 3.07 -3.82
N LEU A 60 4.60 3.57 -4.63
CA LEU A 60 4.80 5.01 -4.79
C LEU A 60 3.56 5.69 -5.42
N ALA A 61 2.89 5.04 -6.36
CA ALA A 61 1.64 5.54 -6.92
C ALA A 61 0.54 5.66 -5.87
N GLY A 62 0.38 4.65 -5.00
CA GLY A 62 -0.59 4.69 -3.91
C GLY A 62 -0.26 5.72 -2.83
N LEU A 63 1.02 5.88 -2.47
CA LEU A 63 1.44 6.88 -1.50
C LEU A 63 1.25 8.32 -2.02
N LYS A 64 1.45 8.57 -3.31
CA LYS A 64 1.24 9.90 -3.92
C LYS A 64 -0.22 10.36 -3.85
N LYS A 65 -1.16 9.42 -3.98
CA LYS A 65 -2.61 9.71 -3.87
C LYS A 65 -3.04 10.17 -2.47
N ILE A 66 -2.19 10.02 -1.46
CA ILE A 66 -2.51 10.49 -0.10
C ILE A 66 -2.40 12.01 -0.08
N GLY A 67 -3.55 12.68 -0.05
CA GLY A 67 -3.65 14.14 0.05
C GLY A 67 -3.69 14.88 -1.30
N ASP A 68 -3.77 14.16 -2.41
CA ASP A 68 -4.24 14.68 -3.71
C ASP A 68 -5.75 14.99 -3.64
#